data_AF-A0A7J5Z184-F1
#
_entry.id   AF-A0A7J5Z184-F1
#
_cell.length_a   1.000
_cell.length_b   1.000
_cell.length_c   1.000
_cell.angle_alpha   90.00
_cell.angle_beta   90.00
_cell.angle_gamma   90.00
#
_symmetry.space_group_name_H-M   'P 1'
#
loop_
_entity.id
_entity.type
_entity.pdbx_description
1 polymer ?
#
loop_
_entity_poly.entity_id
_entity_poly.type
_entity_poly.pdbx_seq_one_letter_code
_entity_poly.pdbx_strand_id
1 'polypeptide(L)'
;MSLLKEAEPGREMEAKVQTWAQSLVYTLEELECKICYNRYDTRSRKPKVLGCLHRVCAKCLKKMVDMGESSPSVISCPFCRHETNVPTR
;
A
#
# COMPACT_ATOMS: atom_id res chain seq x y z
N MET A 1 43.50 -26.79 -24.51
CA MET A 1 42.50 -26.80 -23.41
C MET A 1 42.00 -25.38 -23.16
N SER A 2 41.01 -24.95 -23.93
CA SER A 2 40.21 -23.76 -23.62
C SER A 2 38.85 -23.98 -24.26
N LEU A 3 37.98 -24.68 -23.55
CA LEU A 3 36.57 -24.76 -23.89
C LEU A 3 35.99 -23.37 -23.65
N LEU A 4 35.63 -22.69 -24.74
CA LEU A 4 34.81 -21.50 -24.71
C LEU A 4 33.53 -21.83 -23.94
N LYS A 5 33.34 -21.19 -22.80
CA LYS A 5 32.14 -21.33 -21.99
C LYS A 5 31.06 -20.48 -22.62
N GLU A 6 30.32 -21.07 -23.54
CA GLU A 6 29.09 -20.53 -24.09
C GLU A 6 28.15 -20.20 -22.92
N ALA A 7 27.76 -18.93 -22.78
CA ALA A 7 26.82 -18.49 -21.77
C ALA A 7 25.41 -18.90 -22.22
N GLU A 8 24.81 -19.85 -21.50
CA GLU A 8 23.47 -20.38 -21.76
C GLU A 8 22.39 -19.29 -21.65
N PRO A 9 21.71 -18.89 -22.75
CA PRO A 9 20.79 -17.74 -22.77
C PRO A 9 19.48 -17.95 -21.98
N GLY A 10 19.15 -19.18 -21.58
CA GLY A 10 17.89 -19.51 -20.90
C GLY A 10 17.82 -19.11 -19.42
N ARG A 11 18.95 -19.16 -18.69
CA ARG A 11 18.95 -18.98 -17.23
C ARG A 11 18.80 -17.52 -16.80
N GLU A 12 19.30 -16.58 -17.63
CA GLU A 12 19.12 -15.14 -17.42
C GLU A 12 17.68 -14.68 -17.68
N MET A 13 16.98 -15.31 -18.63
CA MET A 13 15.58 -15.01 -18.95
C MET A 13 14.67 -15.32 -17.76
N GLU A 14 14.85 -16.49 -17.13
CA GLU A 14 14.06 -16.92 -15.96
C GLU A 14 14.28 -15.99 -14.76
N ALA A 15 15.52 -15.61 -14.47
CA ALA A 15 15.83 -14.68 -13.40
C ALA A 15 15.16 -13.30 -13.62
N LYS A 16 15.15 -12.79 -14.86
CA LYS A 16 14.48 -11.52 -15.21
C LYS A 16 12.96 -11.61 -15.03
N VAL A 17 12.32 -12.69 -15.48
CA VAL A 17 10.87 -12.92 -15.27
C VAL A 17 10.52 -12.93 -13.79
N GLN A 18 11.34 -13.57 -12.96
CA GLN A 18 11.11 -13.67 -11.53
C GLN A 18 11.23 -12.32 -10.82
N THR A 19 12.22 -11.51 -11.21
CA THR A 19 12.37 -10.13 -10.68
C THR A 19 11.19 -9.23 -11.05
N TRP A 20 10.66 -9.33 -12.27
CA TRP A 20 9.48 -8.57 -12.68
C TRP A 20 8.22 -9.04 -11.98
N ALA A 21 8.02 -10.35 -11.84
CA ALA A 21 6.89 -10.90 -11.09
C ALA A 21 6.89 -10.41 -9.63
N GLN A 22 8.05 -10.43 -8.98
CA GLN A 22 8.19 -9.96 -7.61
C GLN A 22 7.94 -8.44 -7.48
N SER A 23 8.46 -7.66 -8.44
CA SER A 23 8.21 -6.22 -8.49
C SER A 23 6.73 -5.90 -8.70
N LEU A 24 6.06 -6.62 -9.60
CA LEU A 24 4.62 -6.47 -9.83
C LEU A 24 3.83 -6.79 -8.56
N VAL A 25 4.12 -7.90 -7.88
CA VAL A 25 3.46 -8.26 -6.61
C VAL A 25 3.61 -7.14 -5.58
N TYR A 26 4.83 -6.61 -5.40
CA TYR A 26 5.08 -5.48 -4.50
C TYR A 26 4.19 -4.27 -4.83
N THR A 27 4.12 -3.88 -6.11
CA THR A 27 3.26 -2.74 -6.50
C THR A 27 1.77 -3.01 -6.26
N LEU A 28 1.30 -4.25 -6.41
CA LEU A 28 -0.10 -4.59 -6.14
C LEU A 28 -0.42 -4.47 -4.64
N GLU A 29 0.51 -4.86 -3.77
CA GLU A 29 0.38 -4.73 -2.32
C GLU A 29 0.37 -3.26 -1.86
N GLU A 30 1.09 -2.37 -2.55
CA GLU A 30 1.05 -0.93 -2.29
C GLU A 30 -0.28 -0.28 -2.71
N LEU A 31 -1.00 -0.91 -3.63
CA LEU A 31 -2.31 -0.47 -4.13
C LEU A 31 -3.49 -0.96 -3.27
N GLU A 32 -3.24 -1.50 -2.09
CA GLU A 32 -4.26 -2.01 -1.18
C GLU A 32 -4.26 -1.30 0.18
N CYS A 33 -5.46 -1.12 0.74
CA CYS A 33 -5.61 -0.58 2.08
C CYS A 33 -5.22 -1.61 3.13
N LYS A 34 -4.17 -1.35 3.91
CA LYS A 34 -3.68 -2.28 4.94
C LYS A 34 -4.61 -2.47 6.16
N ILE A 35 -5.75 -1.77 6.21
CA ILE A 35 -6.80 -1.98 7.21
C ILE A 35 -7.83 -3.02 6.75
N CYS A 36 -8.26 -2.95 5.48
CA CYS A 36 -9.34 -3.80 4.96
C CYS A 36 -8.91 -4.73 3.82
N TYR A 37 -7.64 -4.69 3.43
CA TYR A 37 -7.02 -5.47 2.34
C TYR A 37 -7.76 -5.40 1.00
N ASN A 38 -8.50 -4.32 0.77
CA ASN A 38 -9.13 -4.06 -0.52
C ASN A 38 -8.30 -3.07 -1.33
N ARG A 39 -8.30 -3.25 -2.65
CA ARG A 39 -7.66 -2.34 -3.60
C ARG A 39 -8.20 -0.92 -3.48
N TYR A 40 -7.29 0.04 -3.61
CA TYR A 40 -7.65 1.43 -3.80
C TYR A 40 -8.33 1.61 -5.15
N ASP A 41 -9.28 2.54 -5.19
CA ASP A 41 -9.97 2.94 -6.41
C ASP A 41 -10.14 4.47 -6.43
N THR A 42 -10.55 5.05 -7.55
CA THR A 42 -10.72 6.52 -7.67
C THR A 42 -12.05 7.03 -7.13
N ARG A 43 -12.95 6.13 -6.68
CA ARG A 43 -14.32 6.44 -6.24
C ARG A 43 -14.46 6.21 -4.74
N SER A 44 -14.86 5.00 -4.35
CA SER A 44 -15.30 4.67 -3.00
C SER A 44 -14.15 4.35 -2.04
N ARG A 45 -13.02 3.83 -2.55
CA ARG A 45 -11.83 3.48 -1.78
C ARG A 45 -10.64 4.35 -2.20
N LYS A 46 -10.89 5.63 -2.48
CA LYS A 46 -9.82 6.61 -2.73
C LYS A 46 -8.82 6.61 -1.56
N PRO A 47 -7.50 6.49 -1.82
CA PRO A 47 -6.50 6.56 -0.78
C PRO A 47 -6.52 7.95 -0.13
N LYS A 48 -6.36 7.96 1.18
CA LYS A 48 -6.29 9.14 2.05
C LYS A 48 -5.00 9.05 2.84
N VAL A 49 -4.28 10.16 2.92
CA VAL A 49 -3.01 10.28 3.63
C VAL A 49 -3.29 10.97 4.97
N LEU A 50 -2.85 10.35 6.06
CA LEU A 50 -2.90 10.93 7.40
C LEU A 50 -1.73 11.90 7.63
N GLY A 51 -1.72 12.66 8.74
CA GLY A 51 -0.65 13.61 9.06
C GLY A 51 0.74 12.96 9.17
N CYS A 52 0.78 11.67 9.52
CA CYS A 52 1.99 10.84 9.56
C CYS A 52 2.35 10.18 8.22
N LEU A 53 1.74 10.60 7.11
CA LEU A 53 1.96 10.08 5.75
C LEU A 53 1.52 8.63 5.48
N HIS A 54 1.00 7.93 6.49
CA HIS A 54 0.38 6.63 6.27
C HIS A 54 -0.92 6.75 5.47
N ARG A 55 -1.18 5.72 4.67
CA ARG A 55 -2.27 5.69 3.69
C ARG A 55 -3.37 4.72 4.12
N VAL A 56 -4.62 5.18 4.07
CA VAL A 56 -5.84 4.39 4.35
C VAL A 56 -6.90 4.66 3.29
N CYS A 57 -7.85 3.76 3.05
CA CYS A 57 -8.93 4.04 2.09
C CYS A 57 -10.02 4.92 2.72
N ALA A 58 -10.73 5.69 1.89
CA ALA A 58 -11.81 6.58 2.34
C ALA A 58 -12.91 5.87 3.17
N LYS A 59 -13.26 4.61 2.84
CA LYS A 59 -14.21 3.82 3.64
C LYS A 59 -13.69 3.50 5.05
N CYS A 60 -12.42 3.12 5.18
CA CYS A 60 -11.82 2.86 6.47
C CYS A 60 -11.68 4.14 7.29
N LEU A 61 -11.23 5.23 6.66
CA LEU A 61 -11.15 6.54 7.31
C LEU A 61 -12.50 6.98 7.88
N LYS A 62 -13.58 6.84 7.10
CA LYS A 62 -14.94 7.17 7.57
C LYS A 62 -15.32 6.36 8.81
N LYS A 63 -15.11 5.04 8.78
CA LYS A 63 -15.38 4.18 9.95
C LYS A 63 -14.58 4.61 11.18
N MET A 64 -13.32 5.02 11.00
CA MET A 64 -12.49 5.50 12.10
C MET A 64 -13.03 6.79 12.71
N VAL A 65 -13.55 7.72 11.89
CA VAL A 65 -14.25 8.93 12.38
C VAL A 65 -15.52 8.54 13.13
N ASP A 66 -16.34 7.68 12.52
CA ASP A 66 -17.66 7.30 13.06
C ASP A 66 -17.55 6.55 14.41
N MET A 67 -16.43 5.86 14.67
CA MET A 67 -16.13 5.17 15.94
C MET A 67 -15.47 6.07 17.01
N GLY A 68 -15.02 7.28 16.66
CA GLY A 68 -14.33 8.18 17.57
C GLY A 68 -15.29 8.90 18.50
N GLU A 69 -15.53 8.36 19.70
CA GLU A 69 -16.45 8.90 20.71
C GLU A 69 -16.01 10.27 21.28
N SER A 70 -14.71 10.62 21.21
CA SER A 70 -14.12 11.69 22.03
C SER A 70 -14.05 13.06 21.36
N SER A 71 -14.02 13.11 20.03
CA SER A 71 -14.12 14.34 19.23
C SER A 71 -14.00 13.98 17.74
N PRO A 72 -14.92 14.39 16.86
CA PRO A 72 -14.88 14.06 15.43
C PRO A 72 -13.69 14.68 14.68
N SER A 73 -12.87 15.47 15.36
CA SER A 73 -11.76 16.25 14.80
C SER A 73 -10.42 15.54 14.84
N VAL A 74 -10.22 14.48 15.62
CA VAL A 74 -8.89 13.84 15.75
C VAL A 74 -8.97 12.33 15.56
N ILE A 75 -8.12 11.80 14.68
CA ILE A 75 -7.97 10.36 14.44
C ILE A 75 -6.55 9.92 14.80
N SER A 76 -6.42 8.83 15.55
CA SER A 76 -5.13 8.15 15.74
C SER A 76 -4.83 7.19 14.57
N CYS A 77 -3.63 7.29 14.00
CA CYS A 77 -3.18 6.39 12.94
C CYS A 77 -3.05 4.94 13.43
N PRO A 78 -3.63 3.94 12.74
CA PRO A 78 -3.59 2.55 13.20
C PRO A 78 -2.20 1.90 13.05
N PHE A 79 -1.29 2.53 12.30
CA PHE A 79 0.05 2.00 12.04
C PHE A 79 1.11 2.55 13.00
N CYS A 80 0.97 3.83 13.41
CA CYS A 80 2.00 4.52 14.19
C CYS A 80 1.44 5.38 15.34
N ARG A 81 0.12 5.35 15.57
CA ARG A 81 -0.61 6.07 16.63
C ARG A 81 -0.55 7.61 16.56
N HIS A 82 0.16 8.19 15.61
CA HIS A 82 0.19 9.63 15.38
C HIS A 82 -1.21 10.18 15.11
N GLU A 83 -1.54 11.28 15.77
CA GLU A 83 -2.84 11.93 15.68
C GLU A 83 -2.93 12.81 14.44
N THR A 84 -4.07 12.80 13.76
CA THR A 84 -4.35 13.63 12.59
C THR A 84 -5.62 14.39 12.82
N ASN A 85 -5.55 15.72 12.71
CA ASN A 85 -6.73 16.57 12.71
C ASN A 85 -7.47 16.42 11.39
N VAL A 86 -8.75 16.06 11.45
CA VAL A 86 -9.65 15.96 10.31
C VAL A 86 -10.49 17.23 10.27
N PRO A 87 -10.53 17.94 9.12
CA PRO A 87 -11.38 19.12 9.01
C PRO A 87 -12.84 18.73 9.24
N THR A 88 -13.46 19.33 10.26
CA THR A 88 -14.91 19.30 10.45
C THR A 88 -15.55 20.05 9.29
N ARG A 89 -16.60 19.45 8.74
CA ARG A 89 -17.25 19.84 7.49
C ARG A 89 -17.72 21.29 7.45
#